data_AF-A0A2S9F9M7-F1
#
_entry.id   AF-A0A2S9F9M7-F1
#
_cell.length_a   1.000
_cell.length_b   1.000
_cell.length_c   1.000
_cell.angle_alpha   90.00
_cell.angle_beta   90.00
_cell.angle_gamma   90.00
#
_symmetry.space_group_name_H-M   'P 1'
#
loop_
_entity.id
_entity.type
_entity.pdbx_description
1 polymer ?
#
loop_
_entity_poly.entity_id
_entity_poly.type
_entity_poly.pdbx_seq_one_letter_code
_entity_poly.pdbx_strand_id
1 'polypeptide(L)'
;PTVEICESDKPFEPLAMRQHVLGPYPIDPALIAQGVPPDDRITLDDHIFGPIQGTPMPPPAPAAIPSVPSSSTAPAGLGSPSVAFATYNPETGQYASPDGQVHSQSNLVGPAPQSWEDLLPR
;
A
#
# COMPACT_ATOMS: atom_id res chain seq x y z
N PRO A 1 -22.35 5.61 -17.12
CA PRO A 1 -23.74 5.15 -17.41
C PRO A 1 -23.80 4.75 -18.89
N THR A 2 -24.38 3.60 -19.25
CA THR A 2 -24.46 3.15 -20.65
C THR A 2 -25.63 3.81 -21.37
N VAL A 3 -25.63 3.80 -22.71
CA VAL A 3 -26.65 4.49 -23.53
C VAL A 3 -28.03 3.86 -23.31
N GLU A 4 -28.09 2.53 -23.10
CA GLU A 4 -29.35 1.84 -22.79
C GLU A 4 -29.99 2.32 -21.47
N ILE A 5 -29.21 2.87 -20.53
CA ILE A 5 -29.74 3.38 -19.26
C ILE A 5 -30.47 4.71 -19.42
N CYS A 6 -30.16 5.46 -20.48
CA CYS A 6 -30.82 6.72 -20.81
C CYS A 6 -32.18 6.50 -21.46
N GLU A 7 -32.39 5.33 -22.08
CA GLU A 7 -33.64 4.96 -22.75
C GLU A 7 -34.57 4.11 -21.86
N SER A 8 -34.17 3.85 -20.62
CA SER A 8 -34.93 3.04 -19.66
C SER A 8 -35.84 3.93 -18.80
N ASP A 9 -37.12 3.60 -18.73
CA ASP A 9 -38.10 4.27 -17.85
C ASP A 9 -37.91 3.93 -16.35
N LYS A 10 -36.94 3.07 -16.01
CA LYS A 10 -36.62 2.69 -14.63
C LYS A 10 -35.51 3.61 -14.07
N PRO A 11 -35.64 4.08 -12.81
CA PRO A 11 -34.59 4.86 -12.17
C PRO A 11 -33.28 4.06 -12.06
N PHE A 12 -32.16 4.75 -12.11
CA PHE A 12 -30.83 4.13 -12.00
C PHE A 12 -30.68 3.39 -10.67
N GLU A 13 -30.47 2.08 -10.75
CA GLU A 13 -30.21 1.21 -9.60
C GLU A 13 -28.80 0.59 -9.76
N PRO A 14 -27.82 0.94 -8.91
CA PRO A 14 -26.47 0.42 -9.04
C PRO A 14 -26.45 -1.06 -8.64
N LEU A 15 -26.18 -1.94 -9.62
CA LEU A 15 -26.40 -3.39 -9.50
C LEU A 15 -25.46 -4.15 -8.55
N ALA A 16 -24.40 -3.53 -8.01
CA ALA A 16 -23.72 -3.96 -6.78
C ALA A 16 -22.54 -3.03 -6.50
N MET A 17 -22.62 -2.19 -5.47
CA MET A 17 -21.44 -1.48 -4.91
C MET A 17 -20.80 -2.24 -3.74
N ARG A 18 -21.14 -3.52 -3.54
CA ARG A 18 -20.63 -4.32 -2.42
C ARG A 18 -20.03 -5.61 -2.93
N GLN A 19 -18.91 -5.98 -2.32
CA GLN A 19 -18.27 -7.27 -2.54
C GLN A 19 -19.27 -8.41 -2.35
N HIS A 20 -19.11 -9.45 -3.18
CA HIS A 20 -19.99 -10.60 -3.19
C HIS A 20 -19.95 -11.33 -1.85
N VAL A 21 -21.10 -11.39 -1.18
CA VAL A 21 -21.31 -12.14 0.07
C VAL A 21 -21.06 -13.65 -0.13
N LEU A 22 -21.18 -14.13 -1.37
CA LEU A 22 -21.12 -15.55 -1.72
C LEU A 22 -19.73 -16.06 -2.17
N GLY A 23 -18.70 -15.21 -2.20
CA GLY A 23 -17.33 -15.62 -2.55
C GLY A 23 -16.61 -14.66 -3.50
N PRO A 24 -15.43 -15.04 -4.00
CA PRO A 24 -14.71 -14.26 -5.01
C PRO A 24 -15.55 -14.05 -6.27
N TYR A 25 -15.38 -12.91 -6.93
CA TYR A 25 -16.05 -12.64 -8.20
C TYR A 25 -15.62 -13.68 -9.26
N PRO A 26 -16.53 -14.21 -10.10
CA PRO A 26 -16.17 -15.10 -11.20
C PRO A 26 -15.18 -14.43 -12.17
N ILE A 27 -14.27 -15.20 -12.75
CA ILE A 27 -13.27 -14.67 -13.68
C ILE A 27 -13.97 -14.14 -14.94
N ASP A 28 -13.89 -12.82 -15.17
CA ASP A 28 -14.46 -12.13 -16.34
C ASP A 28 -13.35 -11.55 -17.24
N PRO A 29 -13.10 -12.12 -18.44
CA PRO A 29 -12.05 -11.66 -19.33
C PRO A 29 -12.18 -10.21 -19.83
N ALA A 30 -13.40 -9.65 -19.89
CA ALA A 30 -13.59 -8.28 -20.36
C ALA A 30 -13.10 -7.26 -19.33
N LEU A 31 -13.32 -7.52 -18.03
CA LEU A 31 -12.80 -6.70 -16.94
C LEU A 31 -11.27 -6.76 -16.89
N ILE A 32 -10.70 -7.95 -17.12
CA ILE A 32 -9.25 -8.10 -17.20
C ILE A 32 -8.67 -7.31 -18.38
N ALA A 33 -9.32 -7.35 -19.55
CA ALA A 33 -8.88 -6.58 -20.73
C ALA A 33 -8.94 -5.05 -20.51
N GLN A 34 -9.79 -4.58 -19.58
CA GLN A 34 -9.87 -3.18 -19.14
C GLN A 34 -8.88 -2.85 -18.02
N GLY A 35 -8.05 -3.81 -17.60
CA GLY A 35 -7.02 -3.63 -16.58
C GLY A 35 -7.48 -3.84 -15.14
N VAL A 36 -8.70 -4.34 -14.91
CA VAL A 36 -9.17 -4.67 -13.56
C VAL A 36 -8.69 -6.07 -13.19
N PRO A 37 -7.88 -6.24 -12.11
CA PRO A 37 -7.33 -7.54 -11.74
C PRO A 37 -8.38 -8.49 -11.15
N PRO A 38 -8.17 -9.81 -11.21
CA PRO A 38 -8.99 -10.79 -10.48
C PRO A 38 -9.01 -10.52 -8.97
N ASP A 39 -10.06 -10.95 -8.28
CA ASP A 39 -10.20 -10.80 -6.82
C ASP A 39 -9.08 -11.58 -6.09
N ASP A 40 -8.23 -10.89 -5.34
CA ASP A 40 -7.05 -11.45 -4.65
C ASP A 40 -7.37 -12.58 -3.65
N ARG A 41 -8.64 -12.73 -3.25
CA ARG A 41 -9.05 -13.86 -2.41
C ARG A 41 -8.90 -15.22 -3.11
N ILE A 42 -8.75 -15.27 -4.44
CA ILE A 42 -8.56 -16.53 -5.17
C ILE A 42 -7.11 -17.05 -5.12
N THR A 43 -6.13 -16.19 -4.84
CA THR A 43 -4.69 -16.57 -4.87
C THR A 43 -4.11 -16.78 -3.47
N LEU A 44 -4.94 -16.62 -2.42
CA LEU A 44 -4.50 -16.70 -1.02
C LEU A 44 -4.14 -18.14 -0.61
N ASP A 45 -4.88 -19.14 -1.08
CA ASP A 45 -4.72 -20.55 -0.68
C ASP A 45 -3.39 -21.20 -1.12
N ASP A 46 -2.81 -20.75 -2.23
CA ASP A 46 -1.56 -21.31 -2.78
C ASP A 46 -0.34 -21.03 -1.89
N HIS A 47 -0.47 -20.14 -0.90
CA HIS A 47 0.61 -19.75 0.01
C HIS A 47 0.27 -19.94 1.50
N ILE A 48 -0.75 -20.76 1.84
CA ILE A 48 -1.17 -20.96 3.24
C ILE A 48 -0.23 -21.88 4.03
N PHE A 49 0.51 -22.78 3.39
CA PHE A 49 1.39 -23.72 4.09
C PHE A 49 2.85 -23.27 4.09
N GLY A 50 3.47 -23.25 5.27
CA GLY A 50 4.91 -23.15 5.41
C GLY A 50 5.63 -24.44 4.94
N PRO A 51 6.93 -24.37 4.62
CA PRO A 51 7.70 -25.52 4.16
C PRO A 51 7.74 -26.66 5.20
N ILE A 52 7.54 -27.92 4.75
CA ILE A 52 7.39 -29.11 5.63
C ILE A 52 8.58 -29.39 6.54
N GLN A 53 9.78 -28.98 6.13
CA GLN A 53 11.01 -29.17 6.90
C GLN A 53 11.03 -28.26 8.15
N GLY A 54 10.10 -27.29 8.24
CA GLY A 54 10.15 -26.19 9.18
C GLY A 54 11.34 -25.27 8.91
N THR A 55 11.37 -24.15 9.60
CA THR A 55 12.57 -23.31 9.63
C THR A 55 13.53 -23.92 10.65
N PRO A 56 14.76 -24.33 10.28
CA PRO A 56 15.72 -24.82 11.26
C PRO A 56 15.95 -23.74 12.32
N MET A 57 16.05 -24.15 13.58
CA MET A 57 16.23 -23.19 14.67
C MET A 57 17.50 -22.37 14.41
N PRO A 58 17.41 -21.04 14.40
CA PRO A 58 18.59 -20.22 14.19
C PRO A 58 19.58 -20.47 15.34
N PRO A 59 20.91 -20.43 15.08
CA PRO A 59 21.90 -20.45 16.15
C PRO A 59 21.62 -19.30 17.13
N PRO A 60 21.93 -19.45 18.43
CA PRO A 60 21.66 -18.40 19.40
C PRO A 60 22.32 -17.11 18.96
N ALA A 61 21.49 -16.11 18.65
CA ALA A 61 21.96 -14.82 18.19
C ALA A 61 22.56 -14.05 19.39
N PRO A 62 23.72 -13.40 19.23
CA PRO A 62 24.08 -12.27 20.07
C PRO A 62 22.98 -11.21 20.02
N ALA A 63 22.85 -10.40 21.08
CA ALA A 63 21.78 -9.40 21.25
C ALA A 63 21.39 -8.69 19.94
N ALA A 64 20.12 -8.79 19.59
CA ALA A 64 19.59 -8.44 18.27
C ALA A 64 19.76 -6.96 17.93
N ILE A 65 20.12 -6.69 16.68
CA ILE A 65 19.98 -5.37 16.06
C ILE A 65 18.72 -5.35 15.16
N PRO A 66 17.93 -4.27 15.13
CA PRO A 66 16.61 -4.24 14.48
C PRO A 66 16.71 -4.24 12.95
N SER A 67 15.84 -5.00 12.27
CA SER A 67 15.77 -5.10 10.80
C SER A 67 14.71 -4.17 10.19
N VAL A 68 15.04 -3.51 9.08
CA VAL A 68 14.20 -2.57 8.31
C VAL A 68 13.56 -3.24 7.07
N PRO A 69 12.38 -2.78 6.58
CA PRO A 69 11.76 -3.31 5.35
C PRO A 69 12.47 -2.81 4.07
N SER A 70 12.31 -3.45 2.91
CA SER A 70 13.00 -3.09 1.64
C SER A 70 12.09 -2.39 0.61
N SER A 71 12.58 -1.34 -0.06
CA SER A 71 11.90 -0.52 -1.08
C SER A 71 11.98 -1.10 -2.50
N SER A 72 11.11 -0.64 -3.43
CA SER A 72 10.95 -1.15 -4.79
C SER A 72 11.85 -0.48 -5.84
N THR A 73 12.59 -1.31 -6.58
CA THR A 73 13.19 -1.15 -7.94
C THR A 73 13.96 0.14 -8.28
N ALA A 74 15.29 0.08 -8.16
CA ALA A 74 16.21 0.91 -8.94
C ALA A 74 16.60 0.17 -10.25
N PRO A 75 16.83 0.87 -11.39
CA PRO A 75 17.44 0.26 -12.57
C PRO A 75 18.84 -0.26 -12.23
N ALA A 76 19.24 -1.37 -12.86
CA ALA A 76 20.55 -2.00 -12.66
C ALA A 76 21.67 -0.97 -12.87
N GLY A 77 22.23 -0.47 -11.77
CA GLY A 77 23.22 0.61 -11.75
C GLY A 77 23.13 1.56 -10.56
N LEU A 78 22.01 1.62 -9.84
CA LEU A 78 21.94 2.32 -8.55
C LEU A 78 21.75 1.31 -7.43
N GLY A 79 22.49 1.53 -6.33
CA GLY A 79 22.58 0.65 -5.18
C GLY A 79 21.22 0.22 -4.64
N SER A 80 21.26 -0.88 -3.88
CA SER A 80 20.08 -1.51 -3.26
C SER A 80 19.11 -0.47 -2.69
N PRO A 81 17.79 -0.69 -2.84
CA PRO A 81 16.77 0.17 -2.26
C PRO A 81 17.07 0.43 -0.77
N SER A 82 17.46 1.66 -0.43
CA SER A 82 17.74 2.05 0.95
C SER A 82 16.44 2.46 1.62
N VAL A 83 16.11 1.77 2.71
CA VAL A 83 15.03 2.18 3.61
C VAL A 83 15.64 2.80 4.84
N ALA A 84 15.13 3.96 5.18
CA ALA A 84 15.48 4.74 6.35
C ALA A 84 14.28 4.80 7.29
N PHE A 85 14.54 4.63 8.58
CA PHE A 85 13.57 4.89 9.64
C PHE A 85 14.00 6.17 10.37
N ALA A 86 13.03 6.96 10.81
CA ALA A 86 13.25 8.12 11.66
C ALA A 86 12.53 7.89 12.98
N THR A 87 13.22 8.14 14.10
CA THR A 87 12.61 8.04 15.44
C THR A 87 11.84 9.32 15.72
N TYR A 88 10.55 9.20 16.00
CA TYR A 88 9.67 10.33 16.33
C TYR A 88 9.38 10.39 17.83
N ASN A 89 9.54 11.56 18.44
CA ASN A 89 9.10 11.83 19.81
C ASN A 89 7.75 12.57 19.79
N PRO A 90 6.65 11.93 20.22
CA PRO A 90 5.32 12.54 20.20
C PRO A 90 5.13 13.65 21.25
N GLU A 91 5.92 13.68 22.33
CA GLU A 91 5.81 14.72 23.36
C GLU A 91 6.40 16.06 22.90
N THR A 92 7.41 16.03 22.01
CA THR A 92 8.15 17.23 21.56
C THR A 92 8.03 17.52 20.06
N GLY A 93 7.45 16.61 19.27
CA GLY A 93 7.29 16.75 17.82
C GLY A 93 8.61 16.66 17.04
N GLN A 94 9.66 16.12 17.65
CA GLN A 94 10.99 15.99 17.04
C GLN A 94 11.11 14.65 16.31
N TYR A 95 11.88 14.65 15.21
CA TYR A 95 12.29 13.45 14.52
C TYR A 95 13.80 13.46 14.27
N ALA A 96 14.44 12.31 14.48
CA ALA A 96 15.85 12.11 14.17
C ALA A 96 15.98 11.39 12.81
N SER A 97 16.76 11.97 11.90
CA SER A 97 16.96 11.44 10.56
C SER A 97 18.24 10.60 10.46
N PRO A 98 18.38 9.74 9.44
CA PRO A 98 19.54 8.85 9.28
C PRO A 98 20.89 9.55 9.13
N ASP A 99 20.90 10.84 8.79
CA ASP A 99 22.08 11.71 8.69
C ASP A 99 22.55 12.26 10.06
N GLY A 100 21.90 11.87 11.16
CA GLY A 100 22.28 12.23 12.53
C GLY A 100 21.79 13.60 12.98
N GLN A 101 21.02 14.29 12.14
CA GLN A 101 20.39 15.55 12.48
C GLN A 101 19.07 15.32 13.20
N VAL A 102 18.74 16.23 14.13
CA VAL A 102 17.44 16.26 14.79
C VAL A 102 16.67 17.45 14.27
N HIS A 103 15.50 17.17 13.70
CA HIS A 103 14.61 18.16 13.15
C HIS A 103 13.35 18.24 14.00
N SER A 104 12.75 19.43 14.08
CA SER A 104 11.44 19.62 14.67
C SER A 104 10.50 20.14 13.59
N GLN A 105 9.40 19.44 13.34
CA GLN A 105 8.37 19.93 12.42
C GLN A 105 7.35 20.71 13.22
N SER A 106 7.66 21.99 13.49
CA SER A 106 6.82 22.87 14.28
C SER A 106 5.57 23.38 13.53
N ASN A 107 5.56 23.26 12.20
CA ASN A 107 4.46 23.74 11.35
C ASN A 107 3.84 22.60 10.53
N LEU A 108 3.19 21.67 11.22
CA LEU A 108 2.29 20.67 10.62
C LEU A 108 0.91 21.26 10.29
N VAL A 109 0.64 22.48 10.75
CA VAL A 109 -0.63 23.19 10.57
C VAL A 109 -0.34 24.54 9.91
N GLY A 110 -0.02 24.50 8.62
CA GLY A 110 -0.16 25.67 7.77
C GLY A 110 -1.63 25.96 7.50
N PRO A 111 -2.02 27.16 7.05
CA PRO A 111 -3.35 27.36 6.49
C PRO A 111 -3.60 26.27 5.45
N ALA A 112 -4.77 25.64 5.52
CA ALA A 112 -5.11 24.57 4.59
C ALA A 112 -4.93 25.11 3.15
N PRO A 113 -4.25 24.35 2.28
CA PRO A 113 -4.09 24.74 0.88
C PRO A 113 -5.46 25.05 0.30
N GLN A 114 -5.60 26.23 -0.31
CA GLN A 114 -6.90 26.69 -0.80
C GLN A 114 -7.23 26.01 -2.13
N SER A 115 -6.21 25.52 -2.83
CA SER A 115 -6.36 24.68 -4.00
C SER A 115 -5.33 23.56 -4.02
N TRP A 116 -5.56 22.55 -4.86
CA TRP A 116 -4.69 21.39 -4.98
C TRP A 116 -3.34 21.75 -5.62
N GLU A 117 -3.25 22.84 -6.39
CA GLU A 117 -2.00 23.34 -6.97
C GLU A 117 -1.01 23.82 -5.91
N ASP A 118 -1.50 24.26 -4.75
CA ASP A 118 -0.66 24.64 -3.59
C ASP A 118 0.06 23.44 -2.97
N LEU A 119 -0.31 22.21 -3.36
CA LEU A 119 0.31 20.96 -2.91
C LEU A 119 1.43 20.47 -3.82
N LEU A 120 1.71 21.15 -4.95
CA LEU A 120 2.76 20.75 -5.87
C LEU A 120 4.10 21.43 -5.55
N PRO A 121 5.24 20.72 -5.63
CA PRO A 121 6.55 21.35 -5.58
C PRO A 121 6.73 22.24 -6.81
N ARG A 122 7.28 23.45 -6.61
CA ARG A 122 7.57 24.41 -7.68
C ARG A 122 8.92 24.17 -8.35
#